data_AF-A0A2T1DDP6-F1
#
_entry.id   AF-A0A2T1DDP6-F1
#
_cell.length_a   1.000
_cell.length_b   1.000
_cell.length_c   1.000
_cell.angle_alpha   90.00
_cell.angle_beta   90.00
_cell.angle_gamma   90.00
#
_symmetry.space_group_name_H-M   'P 1'
#
loop_
_entity.id
_entity.type
_entity.pdbx_description
1 polymer ?
#
loop_
_entity_poly.entity_id
_entity_poly.type
_entity_poly.pdbx_seq_one_letter_code
_entity_poly.pdbx_strand_id
1 'polypeptide(L)'
;MISSRIFISQNIPGKILKLKTKRRSDLYIVSDRITSNQSITENGTHYGVEVLGKVFDNLSPEGMSRENWLNDFHCRSGQFLLEELDSLQQSKPD
;
A
#
# COMPACT_ATOMS: atom_id res chain seq x y z
N MET A 1 -1.71 -2.49 -11.21
CA MET A 1 -2.42 -1.65 -10.23
C MET A 1 -3.92 -1.77 -10.48
N ILE A 2 -4.65 -2.49 -9.62
CA ILE A 2 -6.11 -2.51 -9.66
C ILE A 2 -6.57 -1.12 -9.23
N SER A 3 -7.28 -0.41 -10.11
CA SER A 3 -7.75 0.94 -9.82
C SER A 3 -8.90 0.85 -8.81
N SER A 4 -8.74 1.46 -7.64
CA SER A 4 -9.80 1.60 -6.63
C SER A 4 -11.08 2.23 -7.19
N ARG A 5 -10.98 2.97 -8.31
CA ARG A 5 -12.12 3.53 -9.05
C ARG A 5 -13.10 2.48 -9.54
N ILE A 6 -12.67 1.25 -9.81
CA ILE A 6 -13.56 0.17 -10.26
C ILE A 6 -14.56 -0.17 -9.14
N PHE A 7 -14.10 -0.42 -7.92
CA PHE A 7 -14.98 -0.76 -6.80
C PHE A 7 -15.94 0.37 -6.46
N ILE A 8 -15.44 1.61 -6.41
CA ILE A 8 -16.26 2.80 -6.12
C ILE A 8 -17.35 2.97 -7.20
N SER A 9 -17.02 2.79 -8.48
CA SER A 9 -18.00 2.88 -9.58
C SER A 9 -19.11 1.84 -9.51
N GLN A 10 -18.85 0.70 -8.85
CA GLN A 10 -19.82 -0.38 -8.65
C GLN A 10 -20.54 -0.28 -7.30
N ASN A 11 -20.42 0.86 -6.60
CA ASN A 11 -20.99 1.10 -5.27
C ASN A 11 -20.47 0.11 -4.20
N ILE A 12 -19.26 -0.42 -4.39
CA ILE A 12 -18.59 -1.28 -3.43
C ILE A 12 -17.71 -0.38 -2.55
N PRO A 13 -17.98 -0.30 -1.23
CA PRO A 13 -17.15 0.47 -0.32
C PRO A 13 -15.70 -0.02 -0.37
N GLY A 14 -14.78 0.90 -0.65
CA GLY A 14 -13.35 0.63 -0.68
C GLY A 14 -12.56 1.81 -0.14
N LYS A 15 -11.40 1.53 0.46
CA LYS A 15 -10.47 2.52 0.99
C LYS A 15 -9.11 2.35 0.34
N ILE A 16 -8.44 3.44 0.04
CA ILE A 16 -7.02 3.38 -0.32
C ILE A 16 -6.20 3.47 0.96
N LEU A 17 -5.31 2.51 1.17
CA LEU A 17 -4.36 2.50 2.26
C LEU A 17 -3.00 2.96 1.71
N LYS A 18 -2.44 4.01 2.28
CA LYS A 18 -1.10 4.50 1.96
C LYS A 18 -0.19 4.25 3.15
N LEU A 19 0.77 3.34 2.96
CA LEU A 19 1.78 3.01 3.94
C LEU A 19 3.06 3.78 3.61
N LYS A 20 3.50 4.64 4.53
CA LYS A 20 4.66 5.51 4.34
C LYS A 20 5.70 5.27 5.43
N THR A 21 6.97 5.23 5.08
CA THR A 21 8.04 5.21 6.09
C THR A 21 7.99 6.48 6.94
N LYS A 22 8.22 6.33 8.26
CA LYS A 22 8.14 7.47 9.19
C LYS A 22 9.27 8.47 8.96
N ARG A 23 10.46 7.98 8.59
CA ARG A 23 11.65 8.80 8.32
C ARG A 23 11.76 9.10 6.83
N ARG A 24 11.91 10.38 6.47
CA ARG A 24 12.09 10.81 5.07
C ARG A 24 13.31 10.20 4.38
N SER A 25 14.33 9.81 5.13
CA SER A 25 15.54 9.15 4.63
C SER A 25 15.35 7.65 4.35
N ASP A 26 14.29 7.04 4.85
CA ASP A 26 14.01 5.61 4.66
C ASP A 26 13.18 5.44 3.39
N LEU A 27 13.87 5.36 2.26
CA LEU A 27 13.24 5.31 0.94
C LEU A 27 12.83 3.91 0.49
N TYR A 28 13.40 2.88 1.12
CA TYR A 28 13.21 1.50 0.68
C TYR A 28 12.22 0.77 1.59
N ILE A 29 11.23 0.16 0.95
CA ILE A 29 10.34 -0.82 1.57
C ILE A 29 10.62 -2.16 0.93
N VAL A 30 10.73 -3.22 1.72
CA VAL A 30 10.83 -4.62 1.29
C VAL A 30 9.63 -5.41 1.85
N SER A 31 9.35 -6.58 1.29
CA SER A 31 8.26 -7.47 1.69
C SER A 31 8.82 -8.85 1.99
N ASP A 32 8.30 -9.56 2.98
CA ASP A 32 8.71 -10.95 3.28
C ASP A 32 8.38 -11.93 2.14
N ARG A 33 7.43 -11.57 1.27
CA ARG A 33 7.04 -12.36 0.08
C ARG A 33 8.00 -12.22 -1.10
N ILE A 34 8.83 -11.17 -1.10
CA ILE A 34 9.89 -10.98 -2.09
C ILE A 34 11.24 -11.20 -1.40
N THR A 35 12.22 -11.72 -2.13
CA THR A 35 13.57 -11.87 -1.57
C THR A 35 14.07 -10.54 -0.99
N SER A 36 14.64 -10.58 0.21
CA SER A 36 15.02 -9.41 1.03
C SER A 36 15.98 -8.42 0.37
N ASN A 37 16.54 -8.75 -0.79
CA ASN A 37 17.45 -7.92 -1.57
C ASN A 37 16.76 -7.05 -2.63
N GLN A 38 15.42 -7.10 -2.74
CA GLN A 38 14.67 -6.27 -3.68
C GLN A 38 13.70 -5.35 -2.95
N SER A 39 13.85 -4.05 -3.18
CA SER A 39 12.88 -3.07 -2.71
C SER A 39 11.65 -3.04 -3.60
N ILE A 40 10.47 -3.04 -2.99
CA ILE A 40 9.19 -2.86 -3.69
C ILE A 40 8.92 -1.38 -4.00
N THR A 41 9.58 -0.47 -3.29
CA THR A 41 9.49 0.98 -3.50
C THR A 41 10.85 1.63 -3.20
N GLU A 42 11.14 2.74 -3.88
CA GLU A 42 12.36 3.56 -3.68
C GLU A 42 12.03 5.00 -3.22
N ASN A 43 10.79 5.25 -2.81
CA ASN A 43 10.30 6.55 -2.34
C ASN A 43 9.65 6.47 -0.94
N GLY A 44 9.76 5.31 -0.28
CA GLY A 44 9.23 5.06 1.05
C GLY A 44 7.71 5.03 1.14
N THR A 45 6.99 4.81 0.03
CA THR A 45 5.52 4.81 -0.01
C THR A 45 4.98 3.62 -0.78
N HIS A 46 4.20 2.77 -0.12
CA HIS A 46 3.47 1.65 -0.71
C HIS A 46 1.95 1.83 -0.58
N TYR A 47 1.18 1.26 -1.51
CA TYR A 47 -0.27 1.41 -1.54
C TYR A 47 -0.97 0.05 -1.56
N GLY A 48 -2.05 -0.02 -0.79
CA GLY A 48 -3.05 -1.09 -0.84
C GLY A 48 -4.44 -0.52 -1.09
N VAL A 49 -5.34 -1.36 -1.57
CA VAL A 49 -6.78 -1.05 -1.67
C VAL A 49 -7.52 -2.03 -0.78
N GLU A 50 -8.21 -1.53 0.23
CA GLU A 50 -9.06 -2.35 1.10
C GLU A 50 -10.48 -2.40 0.57
N VAL A 51 -10.99 -3.60 0.32
CA VAL A 51 -12.36 -3.87 -0.14
C VAL A 51 -12.88 -5.09 0.61
N LEU A 52 -14.07 -4.97 1.23
CA LEU A 52 -14.73 -6.07 1.93
C LEU A 52 -13.82 -6.81 2.95
N GLY A 53 -13.01 -6.05 3.69
CA GLY A 53 -12.10 -6.58 4.73
C GLY A 53 -10.80 -7.21 4.21
N LYS A 54 -10.54 -7.16 2.90
CA LYS A 54 -9.29 -7.60 2.29
C LYS A 54 -8.53 -6.43 1.68
N VAL A 55 -7.22 -6.40 1.90
CA VAL A 55 -6.29 -5.46 1.25
C VAL A 55 -5.65 -6.15 0.05
N PHE A 56 -5.70 -5.45 -1.08
CA PHE A 56 -5.11 -5.87 -2.35
C PHE A 56 -4.00 -4.90 -2.73
N ASP A 57 -2.90 -5.44 -3.25
CA ASP A 57 -1.81 -4.70 -3.88
C ASP A 57 -1.18 -5.53 -5.00
N ASN A 58 -0.07 -5.07 -5.57
CA ASN A 58 0.61 -5.82 -6.63
C ASN A 58 1.24 -7.15 -6.15
N LEU A 59 1.35 -7.38 -4.84
CA LEU A 59 1.93 -8.58 -4.23
C LEU A 59 0.85 -9.58 -3.75
N SER A 60 -0.37 -9.09 -3.50
CA SER A 60 -1.53 -9.85 -2.99
C SER A 60 -2.72 -9.76 -3.94
N PRO A 61 -2.67 -10.43 -5.12
CA PRO A 61 -3.79 -10.42 -6.06
C PRO A 61 -5.07 -11.06 -5.48
N GLU A 62 -4.93 -12.00 -4.56
CA GLU A 62 -6.06 -12.68 -3.88
C GLU A 62 -6.57 -11.91 -2.64
N GLY A 63 -5.87 -10.82 -2.28
CA GLY A 63 -6.08 -10.02 -1.09
C GLY A 63 -5.72 -10.75 0.21
N MET A 64 -5.45 -9.98 1.26
CA MET A 64 -5.20 -10.51 2.60
C MET A 64 -5.78 -9.60 3.68
N SER A 65 -5.78 -10.02 4.95
CA SER A 65 -6.25 -9.13 6.03
C SER A 65 -5.38 -7.89 6.14
N ARG A 66 -5.94 -6.77 6.61
CA ARG A 66 -5.18 -5.53 6.87
C ARG A 66 -3.98 -5.80 7.79
N GLU A 67 -4.16 -6.60 8.83
CA GLU A 67 -3.10 -6.96 9.77
C GLU A 67 -1.94 -7.69 9.09
N ASN A 68 -2.23 -8.73 8.31
CA ASN A 68 -1.18 -9.46 7.60
C ASN A 68 -0.48 -8.58 6.57
N TRP A 69 -1.23 -7.68 5.91
CA TRP A 69 -0.65 -6.71 4.98
C TRP A 69 0.30 -5.74 5.69
N LEU A 70 -0.06 -5.23 6.86
CA LEU A 70 0.82 -4.33 7.64
C LEU A 70 2.08 -5.03 8.16
N ASN A 71 1.98 -6.32 8.49
CA ASN A 71 3.10 -7.10 9.02
C ASN A 71 4.06 -7.61 7.93
N ASP A 72 3.68 -7.53 6.65
CA ASP A 72 4.48 -8.02 5.52
C ASP A 72 5.63 -7.08 5.13
N PHE A 73 5.54 -5.79 5.48
CA PHE A 73 6.47 -4.78 4.99
C PHE A 73 7.51 -4.36 6.02
N HIS A 74 8.75 -4.22 5.55
CA HIS A 74 9.89 -3.80 6.35
C HIS A 74 10.60 -2.61 5.72
N CYS A 75 11.17 -1.75 6.57
CA CYS A 75 12.05 -0.65 6.18
C CYS A 75 13.18 -0.53 7.21
N ARG A 76 14.19 0.30 6.91
CA ARG A 76 15.38 0.43 7.77
C ARG A 76 15.07 0.79 9.23
N SER A 77 14.11 1.67 9.49
CA SER A 77 13.72 2.03 10.87
C SER A 77 12.65 1.12 11.48
N GLY A 78 12.02 0.24 10.69
CA GLY A 78 10.88 -0.57 11.13
C GLY A 78 9.63 0.25 11.49
N GLN A 79 9.55 1.51 11.08
CA GLN A 79 8.47 2.42 11.47
C GLN A 79 7.72 2.97 10.26
N PHE A 80 6.40 2.79 10.28
CA PHE A 80 5.49 3.25 9.24
C PHE A 80 4.40 4.17 9.78
N LEU A 81 3.81 4.95 8.87
CA LEU A 81 2.57 5.70 9.02
C LEU A 81 1.55 5.13 8.05
N LEU A 82 0.33 4.92 8.51
CA LEU A 82 -0.80 4.49 7.68
C LEU A 82 -1.78 5.64 7.51
N GLU A 83 -2.04 6.02 6.26
CA GLU A 83 -3.05 7.02 5.89
C GLU A 83 -4.17 6.31 5.11
N GLU A 84 -5.43 6.55 5.49
CA GLU A 84 -6.60 6.13 4.70
C GLU A 84 -7.01 7.29 3.79
N LEU A 85 -7.10 7.05 2.48
CA LEU A 85 -7.46 8.05 1.49
C LEU A 85 -8.81 7.71 0.86
N ASP A 86 -9.69 8.71 0.77
CA ASP A 86 -11.00 8.59 0.12
C ASP A 86 -10.89 8.47 -1.41
N SER A 87 -9.79 8.98 -1.99
CA SER A 87 -9.47 8.85 -3.41
C SER A 87 -7.98 9.05 -3.69
N LEU A 88 -7.47 8.43 -4.76
CA LEU A 88 -6.13 8.74 -5.28
C LEU A 88 -6.22 10.11 -5.97
N GLN A 89 -5.80 11.17 -5.28
CA GLN A 89 -5.54 12.43 -5.95
C GLN A 89 -4.36 12.21 -6.91
N GLN A 90 -4.65 12.19 -8.22
CA GLN A 90 -3.61 12.35 -9.22
C GLN A 90 -3.10 13.79 -9.09
N SER A 91 -1.84 13.96 -8.73
CA SER A 91 -1.17 15.24 -8.95
C SER A 91 -1.27 15.54 -10.44
N LYS A 92 -1.90 16.67 -10.80
CA LYS A 92 -1.81 17.22 -12.16
C LYS A 92 -0.33 17.32 -12.54
N PRO A 93 0.08 16.88 -13.74
CA PRO A 93 1.35 17.34 -14.29
C PRO A 93 1.28 18.86 -14.44
N ASP A 94 2.35 19.56 -14.04
CA ASP A 94 2.56 20.98 -14.36
C ASP A 94 2.53 21.22 -15.86
#